data_AF-A0A4Y2DMB4-F1
#
_entry.id   AF-A0A4Y2DMB4-F1
#
_cell.length_a   1.000
_cell.length_b   1.000
_cell.length_c   1.000
_cell.angle_alpha   90.00
_cell.angle_beta   90.00
_cell.angle_gamma   90.00
#
_symmetry.space_group_name_H-M   'P 1'
#
loop_
_entity.id
_entity.type
_entity.pdbx_description
1 polymer ?
#
loop_
_entity_poly.entity_id
_entity_poly.type
_entity_poly.pdbx_seq_one_letter_code
_entity_poly.pdbx_strand_id
1 'polypeptide(L)'
;MGRRINSILPVAKAQLQPYSVNKKVLEAKEERRIESQKTNYDKHHGVRNLNELDPGQNVWITNRRLTWKVLQKTPYPRSYLVQSGKRVYRKNRKHSDVITPGSKNLL
;
A
#
# COMPACT_ATOMS: atom_id res chain seq x y z
N MET A 1 13.91 -10.05 -36.22
CA MET A 1 14.27 -8.66 -36.60
C MET A 1 13.06 -8.01 -37.26
N GLY A 2 12.34 -7.09 -36.59
CA GLY A 2 11.04 -6.58 -37.09
C GLY A 2 10.79 -5.08 -36.85
N ARG A 3 11.80 -4.33 -36.42
CA ARG A 3 11.70 -2.87 -36.24
C ARG A 3 12.17 -2.16 -37.50
N ARG A 4 11.33 -1.26 -38.04
CA ARG A 4 11.67 -0.39 -39.16
C ARG A 4 12.44 0.84 -38.67
N ILE A 5 13.40 1.29 -39.45
CA ILE A 5 14.20 2.49 -39.18
C ILE A 5 13.37 3.72 -39.58
N ASN A 6 13.32 4.74 -38.73
CA ASN A 6 12.71 6.02 -39.07
C ASN A 6 13.67 6.78 -39.98
N SER A 7 13.40 6.81 -41.29
CA SER A 7 14.18 7.56 -42.28
C SER A 7 13.38 8.74 -42.85
N ILE A 8 14.09 9.78 -43.28
CA ILE A 8 13.52 10.97 -43.93
C ILE A 8 13.27 10.70 -45.43
N LEU A 9 13.84 9.62 -45.95
CA LEU A 9 13.69 9.23 -47.35
C LEU A 9 12.26 8.75 -47.63
N PRO A 10 11.68 9.10 -48.78
CA PRO A 10 10.35 8.64 -49.14
C PRO A 10 10.32 7.12 -49.25
N VAL A 11 9.40 6.51 -48.51
CA VAL A 11 9.18 5.07 -48.46
C VAL A 11 7.96 4.70 -49.31
N ALA A 12 7.92 3.49 -49.88
CA ALA A 12 6.80 3.02 -50.70
C ALA A 12 5.44 3.16 -49.98
N LYS A 13 4.40 3.59 -50.71
CA LYS A 13 3.05 3.84 -50.14
C LYS A 13 2.44 2.64 -49.41
N ALA A 14 2.77 1.41 -49.83
CA ALA A 14 2.34 0.18 -49.16
C ALA A 14 2.92 0.03 -47.74
N GLN A 15 4.07 0.64 -47.46
CA GLN A 15 4.73 0.60 -46.16
C GLN A 15 4.32 1.75 -45.24
N LEU A 16 3.64 2.78 -45.76
CA LEU A 16 3.03 3.89 -45.01
C LEU A 16 1.72 3.50 -44.29
N GLN A 17 1.27 2.24 -44.41
CA GLN A 17 0.07 1.78 -43.71
C GLN A 17 0.34 1.72 -42.20
N PRO A 18 -0.29 2.59 -41.38
CA PRO A 18 -0.10 2.54 -39.94
C PRO A 18 -0.72 1.27 -39.38
N TYR A 19 -0.05 0.66 -38.41
CA TYR A 19 -0.63 -0.44 -37.66
C TYR A 19 -1.75 0.11 -36.76
N SER A 20 -3.01 -0.10 -37.17
CA SER A 20 -4.17 0.28 -36.38
C SER A 20 -4.34 -0.72 -35.23
N VAL A 21 -3.90 -0.34 -34.03
CA VAL A 21 -4.16 -1.13 -32.81
C VAL A 21 -5.63 -0.96 -32.44
N ASN A 22 -6.30 -2.06 -32.12
CA ASN A 22 -7.69 -2.02 -31.66
C ASN A 22 -7.76 -1.40 -30.25
N LYS A 23 -8.27 -0.16 -30.15
CA LYS A 23 -8.25 0.64 -28.91
C LYS A 23 -8.86 -0.08 -27.71
N LYS A 24 -9.99 -0.78 -27.93
CA LYS A 24 -10.70 -1.53 -26.88
C LYS A 24 -9.84 -2.63 -26.25
N VAL A 25 -9.00 -3.29 -27.06
CA VAL A 25 -8.09 -4.35 -26.59
C VAL A 25 -6.95 -3.75 -25.76
N LEU A 26 -6.47 -2.56 -26.14
CA LEU A 26 -5.43 -1.86 -25.41
C LEU A 26 -5.93 -1.38 -24.04
N GLU A 27 -7.12 -0.77 -24.00
CA GLU A 27 -7.76 -0.30 -22.77
C GLU A 27 -7.97 -1.44 -21.76
N ALA A 28 -8.56 -2.56 -22.21
CA ALA A 28 -8.76 -3.73 -21.34
C ALA A 28 -7.44 -4.32 -20.81
N LYS A 29 -6.35 -4.22 -21.59
CA LYS A 29 -5.02 -4.67 -21.15
C LYS A 29 -4.40 -3.71 -20.13
N GLU A 30 -4.61 -2.41 -20.30
CA GLU A 30 -4.13 -1.40 -19.37
C GLU A 30 -4.87 -1.47 -18.03
N GLU A 31 -6.19 -1.65 -18.03
CA GLU A 31 -6.99 -1.84 -16.81
C GLU A 31 -6.47 -3.01 -15.98
N ARG A 32 -6.30 -4.18 -16.62
CA ARG A 32 -5.71 -5.36 -15.96
C ARG A 32 -4.31 -5.08 -15.41
N ARG A 33 -3.51 -4.27 -16.12
CA ARG A 33 -2.16 -3.90 -15.68
C ARG A 33 -2.21 -3.02 -14.44
N ILE A 34 -3.08 -2.02 -14.41
CA ILE A 34 -3.27 -1.11 -13.28
C ILE A 34 -3.76 -1.88 -12.05
N GLU A 35 -4.75 -2.75 -12.20
CA GLU A 35 -5.26 -3.59 -11.11
C GLU A 35 -4.18 -4.53 -10.55
N SER A 36 -3.45 -5.19 -11.45
CA SER A 36 -2.33 -6.07 -11.06
C SER A 36 -1.22 -5.28 -10.35
N GLN A 37 -0.92 -4.07 -10.83
CA GLN A 37 0.07 -3.21 -10.19
C GLN A 37 -0.37 -2.78 -8.79
N LYS A 38 -1.63 -2.37 -8.63
CA LYS A 38 -2.21 -1.98 -7.33
C LYS A 38 -2.17 -3.15 -6.35
N THR A 39 -2.67 -4.32 -6.75
CA THR A 39 -2.71 -5.49 -5.88
C THR A 39 -1.31 -5.98 -5.50
N ASN A 40 -0.36 -5.96 -6.43
CA ASN A 40 1.04 -6.31 -6.14
C ASN A 40 1.70 -5.30 -5.20
N TYR A 41 1.43 -4.00 -5.38
CA TYR A 41 1.93 -2.96 -4.49
C TYR A 41 1.38 -3.12 -3.08
N ASP A 42 0.07 -3.32 -2.94
CA ASP A 42 -0.63 -3.50 -1.67
C ASP A 42 -0.12 -4.76 -0.93
N LYS A 43 0.07 -5.87 -1.66
CA LYS A 43 0.68 -7.11 -1.14
C LYS A 43 2.10 -6.88 -0.65
N HIS A 44 2.95 -6.26 -1.46
CA HIS A 44 4.37 -6.03 -1.11
C HIS A 44 4.51 -5.10 0.10
N HIS A 45 3.68 -4.06 0.20
CA HIS A 45 3.76 -3.08 1.29
C HIS A 45 2.99 -3.51 2.54
N GLY A 46 2.29 -4.66 2.47
CA GLY A 46 1.47 -5.19 3.55
C GLY A 46 0.41 -4.19 3.99
N VAL A 47 -0.25 -3.55 3.03
CA VAL A 47 -1.32 -2.59 3.30
C VAL A 47 -2.47 -3.35 3.98
N ARG A 48 -2.67 -3.06 5.26
CA ARG A 48 -3.74 -3.64 6.07
C ARG A 48 -4.66 -2.53 6.54
N ASN A 49 -5.97 -2.76 6.41
CA ASN A 49 -6.98 -1.94 7.05
C ASN A 49 -6.99 -2.31 8.54
N LEU A 50 -6.33 -1.48 9.33
CA LEU A 50 -6.25 -1.65 10.78
C LEU A 50 -7.38 -0.85 11.43
N ASN A 51 -8.12 -1.49 12.34
CA ASN A 51 -9.18 -0.83 13.11
C ASN A 51 -8.61 0.36 13.89
N GLU A 52 -9.38 1.42 14.00
CA GLU A 52 -8.99 2.58 14.80
C GLU A 52 -8.87 2.19 16.28
N LEU A 53 -7.97 2.87 17.00
CA LEU A 53 -7.77 2.65 18.44
C LEU A 53 -8.52 3.71 19.22
N ASP A 54 -9.23 3.28 20.24
CA ASP A 54 -9.90 4.19 21.16
C ASP A 54 -8.95 4.62 22.29
N PRO A 55 -9.09 5.87 22.79
CA PRO A 55 -8.35 6.31 23.95
C PRO A 55 -8.68 5.41 25.15
N GLY A 56 -7.63 4.95 25.85
CA GLY A 56 -7.76 4.05 26.99
C GLY A 56 -7.43 2.58 26.70
N GLN A 57 -7.34 2.18 25.43
CA GLN A 57 -7.09 0.79 25.05
C GLN A 57 -5.62 0.36 25.26
N ASN A 58 -5.41 -0.89 25.68
CA ASN A 58 -4.09 -1.48 25.80
C ASN A 58 -3.63 -2.04 24.45
N VAL A 59 -2.43 -1.65 24.05
CA VAL A 59 -1.87 -1.94 22.74
C VAL A 59 -0.49 -2.57 22.93
N TRP A 60 -0.26 -3.67 22.23
CA TRP A 60 1.02 -4.33 22.12
C TRP A 60 1.86 -3.65 21.04
N ILE A 61 3.07 -3.25 21.39
CA ILE A 61 3.97 -2.60 20.44
C ILE A 61 5.01 -3.60 19.97
N THR A 62 4.94 -3.98 18.70
CA THR A 62 5.83 -4.98 18.09
C THR A 62 7.31 -4.61 18.18
N ASN A 63 7.65 -3.33 18.02
CA ASN A 63 9.04 -2.86 18.05
C ASN A 63 9.69 -3.01 19.44
N ARG A 64 8.95 -2.73 20.52
CA ARG A 64 9.48 -2.78 21.90
C ARG A 64 9.01 -4.00 22.71
N ARG A 65 8.13 -4.83 22.14
CA ARG A 65 7.51 -6.00 22.78
C ARG A 65 6.96 -5.66 24.17
N LEU A 66 6.25 -4.52 24.25
CA LEU A 66 5.72 -4.01 25.51
C LEU A 66 4.29 -3.48 25.34
N THR A 67 3.52 -3.64 26.39
CA THR A 67 2.11 -3.26 26.55
C THR A 67 1.98 -1.80 26.95
N TRP A 68 1.43 -0.94 26.10
CA TRP A 68 1.23 0.48 26.42
C TRP A 68 -0.25 0.88 26.28
N LYS A 69 -0.63 1.98 26.93
CA LYS A 69 -2.01 2.49 26.91
C LYS A 69 -2.15 3.62 25.90
N VAL A 70 -3.15 3.56 25.02
CA VAL A 70 -3.45 4.64 24.08
C VAL A 70 -4.04 5.83 24.85
N LEU A 71 -3.53 7.02 24.60
CA LEU A 71 -3.98 8.24 25.25
C LEU A 71 -4.94 9.01 24.34
N GLN A 72 -4.54 9.27 23.10
CA GLN A 72 -5.39 9.94 22.11
C GLN A 72 -4.90 9.76 20.67
N LYS A 73 -5.80 10.00 19.71
CA LYS A 73 -5.46 10.18 18.29
C LYS A 73 -4.77 11.53 18.10
N THR A 74 -3.77 11.57 17.23
CA THR A 74 -3.18 12.84 16.80
C THR A 74 -3.87 13.35 15.53
N PRO A 75 -3.80 14.66 15.22
CA PRO A 75 -4.31 15.19 13.95
C PRO A 75 -3.59 14.60 12.71
N TYR A 76 -2.47 13.91 12.91
CA TYR A 76 -1.74 13.24 11.83
C TYR A 76 -2.29 11.83 11.57
N PRO A 77 -2.43 11.43 10.30
CA PRO A 77 -2.99 10.13 9.95
C PRO A 77 -2.15 8.98 10.53
N ARG A 78 -2.84 7.91 10.94
CA ARG A 78 -2.26 6.68 11.50
C ARG A 78 -1.39 6.88 12.75
N SER A 79 -1.36 8.06 13.36
CA SER A 79 -0.48 8.39 14.48
C SER A 79 -1.26 8.54 15.78
N TYR A 80 -0.79 7.87 16.83
CA TYR A 80 -1.40 7.80 18.15
C TYR A 80 -0.39 8.21 19.21
N LEU A 81 -0.87 8.88 20.26
CA LEU A 81 -0.12 9.07 21.49
C LEU A 81 -0.37 7.89 22.41
N VAL A 82 0.70 7.27 22.86
CA VAL A 82 0.67 6.07 23.67
C VAL A 82 1.57 6.27 24.89
N GLN A 83 1.06 5.91 26.06
CA GLN A 83 1.71 6.08 27.35
C GLN A 83 2.35 4.78 27.84
N SER A 84 3.62 4.86 28.21
CA SER A 84 4.37 3.79 28.87
C SER A 84 4.85 4.30 30.23
N GLY A 85 4.16 3.89 31.30
CA GLY A 85 4.41 4.41 32.65
C GLY A 85 4.32 5.93 32.70
N LYS A 86 5.44 6.59 33.00
CA LYS A 86 5.53 8.06 33.10
C LYS A 86 5.82 8.79 31.79
N ARG A 87 6.07 8.09 30.67
CA ARG A 87 6.47 8.70 29.40
C ARG A 87 5.39 8.53 28.32
N VAL A 88 5.25 9.54 27.47
CA VAL A 88 4.33 9.56 26.33
C VAL A 88 5.13 9.49 25.03
N TYR A 89 4.70 8.64 24.11
CA TYR A 89 5.35 8.43 22.82
C TYR A 89 4.34 8.57 21.69
N ARG A 90 4.79 9.15 20.57
CA ARG A 90 4.04 9.10 19.31
C ARG A 90 4.38 7.81 18.56
N LYS A 91 3.35 7.04 18.19
CA LYS A 91 3.50 5.76 17.47
C LYS A 91 2.51 5.63 16.32
N ASN A 92 2.96 4.94 15.28
CA ASN A 92 2.13 4.64 14.12
C ASN A 92 1.34 3.35 14.38
N ARG A 93 0.06 3.35 13.99
CA ARG A 93 -0.86 2.21 14.10
C ARG A 93 -0.32 0.90 13.53
N LYS A 94 0.52 0.96 12.49
CA LYS A 94 1.15 -0.22 11.88
C LYS A 94 1.97 -1.08 12.86
N HIS A 95 2.51 -0.48 13.92
CA HIS A 95 3.39 -1.16 14.88
C HIS A 95 2.73 -1.36 16.25
N SER A 96 1.41 -1.32 16.29
CA SER A 96 0.60 -1.19 17.49
C SER A 96 -0.61 -2.08 17.34
N ASP A 97 -0.57 -3.28 17.90
CA ASP A 97 -1.65 -4.26 17.81
C ASP A 97 -2.51 -4.22 19.06
N VAL A 98 -3.83 -4.36 18.89
CA VAL A 98 -4.76 -4.40 20.03
C VAL A 98 -4.53 -5.68 20.81
N ILE A 99 -4.44 -5.57 22.13
CA ILE A 99 -4.45 -6.74 23.00
C ILE A 99 -5.89 -7.04 23.34
N THR A 100 -6.45 -8.05 22.69
CA THR A 100 -7.74 -8.61 23.09
C THR A 100 -7.47 -9.59 24.24
N PRO A 101 -8.12 -9.45 25.42
CA PRO A 101 -8.02 -10.44 26.49
C PRO A 101 -8.65 -11.75 26.00
N GLY A 102 -7.84 -12.61 25.37
CA GLY A 102 -8.29 -13.83 24.69
C GLY A 102 -7.41 -14.26 23.53
N SER A 103 -6.63 -13.36 22.92
CA SER A 103 -5.63 -13.75 21.92
C SER A 103 -4.37 -14.23 22.61
N LYS A 104 -4.26 -15.56 22.80
CA LYS A 104 -3.01 -16.23 23.16
C LYS A 104 -1.97 -15.86 22.11
N ASN A 105 -0.94 -15.12 22.53
CA ASN A 105 0.25 -14.90 21.70
C ASN A 105 0.90 -16.26 21.46
N LEU A 106 0.79 -16.78 20.23
CA LEU A 106 1.56 -17.93 19.80
C LEU A 106 3.02 -17.48 19.68
N LEU A 107 3.89 -18.26 20.32
CA LEU A 107 5.35 -18.24 20.22
C LEU A 107 5.82 -18.29 18.77
#